data_AF-A0A938SSH0-F1
#
_entry.id   AF-A0A938SSH0-F1
#
_cell.length_a   1.000
_cell.length_b   1.000
_cell.length_c   1.000
_cell.angle_alpha   90.00
_cell.angle_beta   90.00
_cell.angle_gamma   90.00
#
_symmetry.space_group_name_H-M   'P 1'
#
loop_
_entity.id
_entity.type
_entity.pdbx_description
1 polymer ?
#
loop_
_entity_poly.entity_id
_entity_poly.type
_entity_poly.pdbx_seq_one_letter_code
_entity_poly.pdbx_strand_id
1 'polypeptide(L)'
;MMYAAGIDVGSTQTKAVLMDTARGVVARTLIPTGANVKQAGQRALDAIVAEAGVPRQSVGYVVGTGYGRYKIEAGDAQVTEISCHARGAQMVFPLTRTVIDMGGQDTKAIKVGPEGNVLDFCMNDKCAAGTGRFLAAAADVLGLTLDEIGDISLRGTRPIRLTSVCTVFVESDIMSYMAQKKKVEDILAGVHQAIATRTISLVRRTGVEQEITFTGGVARNIGMVRALEEKLGSRVNVGPDSHYMGALGAALFAADKVIAQEAGAAKVVGEPVAWSDGQ
;
A
#
# COMPACT_ATOMS: atom_id res chain seq x y z
N MET A 1 -10.93 25.32 -8.06
CA MET A 1 -10.50 23.97 -8.49
C MET A 1 -11.03 22.97 -7.47
N MET A 2 -11.68 21.90 -7.91
CA MET A 2 -12.08 20.81 -7.02
C MET A 2 -10.97 19.77 -6.93
N TYR A 3 -10.82 19.17 -5.75
CA TYR A 3 -9.86 18.13 -5.45
C TYR A 3 -10.58 16.84 -5.08
N ALA A 4 -9.89 15.73 -5.26
CA ALA A 4 -10.33 14.41 -4.84
C ALA A 4 -9.35 13.86 -3.79
N ALA A 5 -9.87 13.14 -2.81
CA ALA A 5 -9.05 12.54 -1.76
C ALA A 5 -9.23 11.02 -1.71
N GLY A 6 -8.11 10.31 -1.53
CA GLY A 6 -8.08 8.89 -1.24
C GLY A 6 -7.48 8.64 0.13
N ILE A 7 -8.12 7.80 0.94
CA ILE A 7 -7.71 7.50 2.31
C ILE A 7 -7.57 5.99 2.48
N ASP A 8 -6.34 5.51 2.70
CA ASP A 8 -6.02 4.12 3.03
C ASP A 8 -5.85 3.97 4.55
N VAL A 9 -6.87 3.44 5.22
CA VAL A 9 -6.82 3.15 6.66
C VAL A 9 -6.33 1.71 6.87
N GLY A 10 -5.01 1.56 6.98
CA GLY A 10 -4.37 0.29 7.30
C GLY A 10 -4.37 -0.02 8.80
N SER A 11 -3.94 -1.24 9.14
CA SER A 11 -3.86 -1.71 10.54
C SER A 11 -2.86 -0.94 11.41
N THR A 12 -1.82 -0.37 10.81
CA THR A 12 -0.69 0.25 11.51
C THR A 12 -0.54 1.73 11.15
N GLN A 13 -0.71 2.04 9.87
CA GLN A 13 -0.58 3.39 9.31
C GLN A 13 -1.79 3.72 8.47
N THR A 14 -2.24 4.97 8.57
CA THR A 14 -3.25 5.56 7.70
C THR A 14 -2.58 6.54 6.77
N LYS A 15 -2.86 6.43 5.48
CA LYS A 15 -2.31 7.31 4.45
C LYS A 15 -3.44 8.02 3.73
N ALA A 16 -3.21 9.26 3.33
CA ALA A 16 -4.08 9.94 2.41
C ALA A 16 -3.29 10.55 1.24
N VAL A 17 -3.97 10.68 0.11
CA VAL A 17 -3.47 11.35 -1.10
C VAL A 17 -4.55 12.33 -1.56
N LEU A 18 -4.14 13.58 -1.80
CA LEU A 18 -4.97 14.62 -2.36
C LEU A 18 -4.56 14.82 -3.81
N MET A 19 -5.54 14.86 -4.70
CA MET A 19 -5.35 14.87 -6.14
C MET A 19 -6.21 15.94 -6.79
N ASP A 20 -5.70 16.60 -7.82
CA ASP A 20 -6.47 17.52 -8.66
C ASP A 20 -7.25 16.77 -9.77
N THR A 21 -8.14 17.46 -10.48
CA THR A 21 -8.93 16.85 -11.57
C THR A 21 -8.10 16.50 -12.81
N ALA A 22 -6.87 17.00 -12.95
CA ALA A 22 -5.91 16.57 -13.96
C ALA A 22 -5.12 15.31 -13.53
N ARG A 23 -5.49 14.70 -12.39
CA ARG A 23 -4.86 13.53 -11.77
C ARG A 23 -3.43 13.81 -11.25
N GLY A 24 -3.08 15.07 -11.03
CA GLY A 24 -1.86 15.48 -10.35
C GLY A 24 -1.96 15.29 -8.84
N VAL A 25 -0.95 14.68 -8.21
CA VAL A 25 -0.89 14.58 -6.74
C VAL A 25 -0.49 15.93 -6.16
N VAL A 26 -1.37 16.51 -5.34
CA VAL A 26 -1.20 17.82 -4.69
C VAL A 26 -0.49 17.68 -3.35
N ALA A 27 -0.91 16.71 -2.53
CA ALA A 27 -0.33 16.44 -1.23
C ALA A 27 -0.47 14.95 -0.87
N ARG A 28 0.29 14.52 0.13
CA ARG A 28 0.26 13.16 0.70
C ARG A 28 0.49 13.26 2.18
N THR A 29 -0.20 12.46 2.99
CA THR A 29 0.08 12.39 4.42
C THR A 29 0.07 10.96 4.93
N LEU A 30 0.93 10.67 5.90
CA LEU A 30 0.99 9.39 6.59
C LEU A 30 0.98 9.64 8.08
N ILE A 31 0.02 9.02 8.76
CA ILE A 31 -0.10 9.10 10.22
C ILE A 31 -0.22 7.69 10.82
N PRO A 32 0.17 7.49 12.10
CA PRO A 32 -0.17 6.26 12.82
C PRO A 32 -1.69 6.09 12.89
N THR A 33 -2.20 4.89 12.57
CA THR A 33 -3.64 4.60 12.66
C THR A 33 -4.12 4.75 14.11
N GLY A 34 -3.34 4.25 15.07
CA GLY A 34 -3.65 4.30 16.49
C GLY A 34 -4.83 3.39 16.88
N ALA A 35 -5.30 3.51 18.13
CA ALA A 35 -6.34 2.65 18.68
C ALA A 35 -7.74 2.92 18.07
N ASN A 36 -8.00 4.15 17.60
CA ASN A 36 -9.30 4.54 17.05
C ASN A 36 -9.26 4.62 15.52
N VAL A 37 -9.50 3.48 14.88
CA VAL A 37 -9.55 3.35 13.40
C VAL A 37 -10.60 4.27 12.77
N LYS A 38 -11.72 4.57 13.46
CA LYS A 38 -12.77 5.45 12.93
C LYS A 38 -12.25 6.89 12.74
N GLN A 39 -11.57 7.41 13.75
CA GLN A 39 -10.99 8.76 13.70
C GLN A 39 -9.74 8.83 12.84
N ALA A 40 -9.04 7.71 12.59
CA ALA A 40 -7.82 7.70 11.80
C ALA A 40 -8.03 8.27 10.38
N GLY A 41 -9.13 7.88 9.71
CA GLY A 41 -9.47 8.41 8.39
C GLY A 41 -9.71 9.93 8.41
N GLN A 42 -10.48 10.42 9.38
CA GLN A 42 -10.74 11.86 9.53
C GLN A 42 -9.46 12.65 9.78
N ARG A 43 -8.60 12.18 10.71
CA ARG A 43 -7.32 12.84 11.01
C ARG A 43 -6.41 12.91 9.80
N ALA A 44 -6.38 11.86 8.97
CA ALA A 44 -5.60 11.86 7.74
C ALA A 44 -6.15 12.85 6.71
N LEU A 45 -7.48 12.97 6.60
CA LEU A 45 -8.11 13.98 5.74
C LEU A 45 -7.81 15.41 6.23
N ASP A 46 -7.92 15.65 7.54
CA ASP A 46 -7.64 16.98 8.11
C ASP A 46 -6.17 17.36 7.95
N ALA A 47 -5.26 16.40 8.16
CA ALA A 47 -3.82 16.60 7.99
C ALA A 47 -3.46 16.95 6.54
N ILE A 48 -4.02 16.22 5.56
CA ILE A 48 -3.65 16.43 4.15
C ILE A 48 -4.21 17.74 3.57
N VAL A 49 -5.40 18.17 3.99
CA VAL A 49 -5.94 19.47 3.54
C VAL A 49 -5.18 20.63 4.17
N ALA A 50 -4.78 20.49 5.45
CA ALA A 50 -3.95 21.47 6.12
C ALA A 50 -2.55 21.57 5.48
N GLU A 51 -1.92 20.44 5.18
CA GLU A 51 -0.62 20.37 4.50
C GLU A 51 -0.66 21.01 3.11
N ALA A 52 -1.74 20.76 2.34
CA ALA A 52 -1.93 21.35 1.02
C ALA A 52 -2.35 22.83 1.06
N GLY A 53 -2.73 23.38 2.22
CA GLY A 53 -3.31 24.71 2.34
C GLY A 53 -4.65 24.87 1.61
N VAL A 54 -5.41 23.79 1.46
CA VAL A 54 -6.70 23.80 0.77
C VAL A 54 -7.86 23.74 1.76
N PRO A 55 -8.97 24.46 1.52
CA PRO A 55 -10.15 24.34 2.36
C PRO A 55 -10.85 23.00 2.14
N ARG A 56 -11.40 22.38 3.20
CA ARG A 56 -12.10 21.08 3.13
C ARG A 56 -13.24 21.08 2.11
N GLN A 57 -13.89 22.22 1.89
CA GLN A 57 -14.98 22.41 0.93
C GLN A 57 -14.52 22.29 -0.53
N SER A 58 -13.22 22.43 -0.80
CA SER A 58 -12.66 22.19 -2.14
C SER A 58 -12.39 20.71 -2.42
N VAL A 59 -12.55 19.81 -1.44
CA VAL A 59 -12.48 18.36 -1.66
C VAL A 59 -13.87 17.85 -2.02
N GLY A 60 -14.10 17.65 -3.31
CA GLY A 60 -15.41 17.31 -3.89
C GLY A 60 -15.79 15.84 -3.74
N TYR A 61 -14.82 14.94 -3.56
CA TYR A 61 -15.09 13.53 -3.32
C TYR A 61 -13.96 12.84 -2.54
N VAL A 62 -14.33 11.94 -1.64
CA VAL A 62 -13.42 11.18 -0.79
C VAL A 62 -13.71 9.68 -0.93
N VAL A 63 -12.69 8.90 -1.30
CA VAL A 63 -12.78 7.44 -1.32
C VAL A 63 -11.95 6.85 -0.19
N GLY A 64 -12.58 6.00 0.60
CA GLY A 64 -11.95 5.21 1.66
C GLY A 64 -11.53 3.82 1.20
N THR A 65 -10.37 3.36 1.66
CA THR A 65 -9.85 2.00 1.42
C THR A 65 -9.11 1.45 2.65
N GLY A 66 -8.53 0.26 2.50
CA GLY A 66 -7.84 -0.47 3.57
C GLY A 66 -8.78 -1.23 4.52
N TYR A 67 -8.18 -1.76 5.58
CA TYR A 67 -8.86 -2.47 6.67
C TYR A 67 -9.98 -1.64 7.31
N GLY A 68 -9.73 -0.35 7.50
CA GLY A 68 -10.65 0.59 8.13
C GLY A 68 -11.69 1.21 7.20
N ARG A 69 -11.79 0.81 5.92
CA ARG A 69 -12.65 1.52 4.94
C ARG A 69 -14.09 1.76 5.37
N TYR A 70 -14.69 0.80 6.08
CA TYR A 70 -16.07 0.88 6.59
C TYR A 70 -16.27 1.88 7.73
N LYS A 71 -15.19 2.45 8.24
CA LYS A 71 -15.15 3.28 9.44
C LYS A 71 -14.80 4.75 9.13
N ILE A 72 -14.65 5.11 7.86
CA ILE A 72 -14.31 6.46 7.43
C ILE A 72 -15.60 7.25 7.28
N GLU A 73 -15.94 8.05 8.29
CA GLU A 73 -17.18 8.84 8.32
C GLU A 73 -17.21 9.96 7.27
N ALA A 74 -16.04 10.51 6.91
CA ALA A 74 -15.91 11.54 5.86
C ALA A 74 -15.73 10.99 4.43
N GLY A 75 -15.89 9.68 4.23
CA GLY A 75 -15.76 9.05 2.92
C GLY A 75 -17.09 8.98 2.18
N ASP A 76 -17.15 9.50 0.96
CA ASP A 76 -18.32 9.42 0.08
C ASP A 76 -18.54 8.01 -0.49
N ALA A 77 -17.44 7.24 -0.65
CA ALA A 77 -17.50 5.85 -1.07
C ALA A 77 -16.34 5.02 -0.51
N GLN A 78 -16.48 3.70 -0.64
CA GLN A 78 -15.51 2.72 -0.16
C GLN A 78 -15.11 1.80 -1.32
N VAL A 79 -13.81 1.60 -1.48
CA VAL A 79 -13.24 0.71 -2.49
C VAL A 79 -12.26 -0.24 -1.82
N THR A 80 -12.19 -1.49 -2.30
CA THR A 80 -11.26 -2.49 -1.74
C THR A 80 -9.82 -2.05 -1.94
N GLU A 81 -8.96 -2.34 -0.97
CA GLU A 81 -7.52 -2.02 -1.09
C GLU A 81 -6.86 -2.78 -2.23
N ILE A 82 -7.39 -3.94 -2.61
CA ILE A 82 -6.94 -4.70 -3.78
C ILE A 82 -7.10 -3.86 -5.06
N SER A 83 -8.30 -3.31 -5.29
CA SER A 83 -8.56 -2.46 -6.46
C SER A 83 -7.76 -1.16 -6.40
N CYS A 84 -7.63 -0.56 -5.22
CA CYS A 84 -6.86 0.67 -5.05
C CYS A 84 -5.36 0.45 -5.29
N HIS A 85 -4.76 -0.59 -4.72
CA HIS A 85 -3.34 -0.88 -4.95
C HIS A 85 -3.05 -1.25 -6.40
N ALA A 86 -3.92 -2.04 -7.05
CA ALA A 86 -3.78 -2.33 -8.49
C ALA A 86 -3.81 -1.04 -9.33
N ARG A 87 -4.79 -0.17 -9.08
CA ARG A 87 -4.97 1.09 -9.80
C ARG A 87 -3.85 2.09 -9.54
N GLY A 88 -3.44 2.24 -8.28
CA GLY A 88 -2.33 3.12 -7.89
C GLY A 88 -1.00 2.65 -8.49
N ALA A 89 -0.72 1.34 -8.42
CA ALA A 89 0.48 0.76 -9.03
C ALA A 89 0.50 0.96 -10.55
N GLN A 90 -0.62 0.75 -11.24
CA GLN A 90 -0.71 0.96 -12.69
C GLN A 90 -0.56 2.44 -13.09
N MET A 91 -1.03 3.39 -12.27
CA MET A 91 -0.80 4.81 -12.54
C MET A 91 0.69 5.19 -12.51
N VAL A 92 1.44 4.68 -11.53
CA VAL A 92 2.86 5.03 -11.34
C VAL A 92 3.77 4.17 -12.23
N PHE A 93 3.41 2.90 -12.42
CA PHE A 93 4.13 1.93 -13.24
C PHE A 93 3.15 1.34 -14.28
N PRO A 94 2.99 1.99 -15.45
CA PRO A 94 1.94 1.67 -16.44
C PRO A 94 1.93 0.22 -16.95
N LEU A 95 3.07 -0.46 -16.88
CA LEU A 95 3.21 -1.83 -17.35
C LEU A 95 2.85 -2.88 -16.28
N THR A 96 2.51 -2.47 -15.04
CA THR A 96 2.22 -3.39 -13.93
C THR A 96 1.27 -4.53 -14.33
N ARG A 97 1.69 -5.78 -14.09
CA ARG A 97 0.84 -6.99 -14.26
C ARG A 97 0.68 -7.79 -12.98
N THR A 98 1.59 -7.63 -12.02
CA THR A 98 1.51 -8.25 -10.71
C THR A 98 1.78 -7.19 -9.65
N VAL A 99 0.92 -7.08 -8.63
CA VAL A 99 1.21 -6.31 -7.43
C VAL A 99 1.47 -7.25 -6.27
N ILE A 100 2.58 -7.02 -5.57
CA ILE A 100 2.85 -7.57 -4.24
C ILE A 100 2.58 -6.44 -3.26
N ASP A 101 1.51 -6.53 -2.49
CA ASP A 101 1.22 -5.58 -1.41
C ASP A 101 1.57 -6.21 -0.07
N MET A 102 2.55 -5.65 0.64
CA MET A 102 2.97 -6.16 1.95
C MET A 102 2.75 -5.09 3.02
N GLY A 103 1.71 -5.31 3.82
CA GLY A 103 1.33 -4.47 4.94
C GLY A 103 1.92 -4.95 6.27
N GLY A 104 1.40 -4.38 7.36
CA GLY A 104 1.78 -4.77 8.71
C GLY A 104 1.22 -6.12 9.14
N GLN A 105 0.01 -6.48 8.70
CA GLN A 105 -0.70 -7.66 9.18
C GLN A 105 -1.03 -8.68 8.09
N ASP A 106 -0.97 -8.30 6.83
CA ASP A 106 -1.25 -9.17 5.70
C ASP A 106 -0.30 -8.90 4.52
N THR A 107 -0.32 -9.83 3.58
CA THR A 107 0.36 -9.73 2.29
C THR A 107 -0.57 -10.20 1.19
N LYS A 108 -0.59 -9.51 0.07
CA LYS A 108 -1.47 -9.77 -1.07
C LYS A 108 -0.64 -9.92 -2.34
N ALA A 109 -1.05 -10.85 -3.17
CA ALA A 109 -0.63 -10.94 -4.57
C ALA A 109 -1.85 -10.63 -5.44
N ILE A 110 -1.70 -9.69 -6.36
CA ILE A 110 -2.80 -9.20 -7.18
C ILE A 110 -2.37 -9.29 -8.64
N LYS A 111 -3.15 -9.98 -9.44
CA LYS A 111 -2.99 -10.01 -10.90
C LYS A 111 -3.74 -8.83 -11.51
N VAL A 112 -3.04 -8.03 -12.30
CA VAL A 112 -3.51 -6.75 -12.82
C VAL A 112 -3.63 -6.81 -14.34
N GLY A 113 -4.78 -6.41 -14.86
CA GLY A 113 -5.04 -6.33 -16.29
C GLY A 113 -4.41 -5.09 -16.94
N PRO A 114 -4.44 -5.01 -18.28
CA PRO A 114 -3.89 -3.88 -19.04
C PRO A 114 -4.37 -2.50 -18.59
N GLU A 115 -5.63 -2.42 -18.15
CA GLU A 115 -6.30 -1.18 -17.74
C GLU A 115 -6.26 -0.94 -16.22
N GLY A 116 -5.48 -1.74 -15.47
CA GLY A 116 -5.34 -1.57 -14.02
C GLY A 116 -6.46 -2.24 -13.21
N ASN A 117 -7.36 -2.96 -13.89
CA ASN A 117 -8.40 -3.77 -13.27
C ASN A 117 -7.82 -5.04 -12.64
N VAL A 118 -8.44 -5.52 -11.55
CA VAL A 118 -8.03 -6.74 -10.87
C VAL A 118 -8.56 -7.95 -11.65
N LEU A 119 -7.67 -8.85 -12.07
CA LEU A 119 -8.05 -10.10 -12.76
C LEU A 119 -8.18 -11.27 -11.78
N ASP A 120 -7.29 -11.33 -10.80
CA ASP A 120 -7.28 -12.34 -9.74
C ASP A 120 -6.49 -11.80 -8.54
N PHE A 121 -6.70 -12.36 -7.36
CA PHE A 121 -5.89 -12.05 -6.19
C PHE A 121 -5.88 -13.18 -5.18
N CYS A 122 -4.83 -13.22 -4.37
CA CYS A 122 -4.82 -14.03 -3.16
C CYS A 122 -4.10 -13.29 -2.04
N MET A 123 -4.43 -13.65 -0.80
CA MET A 123 -3.87 -12.99 0.37
C MET A 123 -3.53 -13.97 1.49
N ASN A 124 -2.61 -13.55 2.34
CA ASN A 124 -2.32 -14.17 3.63
C ASN A 124 -2.59 -13.14 4.73
N ASP A 125 -3.69 -13.33 5.45
CA ASP A 125 -4.21 -12.44 6.51
C ASP A 125 -4.30 -13.13 7.88
N LYS A 126 -4.24 -14.47 7.92
CA LYS A 126 -4.33 -15.25 9.16
C LYS A 126 -3.00 -15.43 9.87
N CYS A 127 -1.89 -15.11 9.22
CA CYS A 127 -0.56 -15.41 9.73
C CYS A 127 0.37 -14.21 9.56
N ALA A 128 0.96 -13.75 10.67
CA ALA A 128 1.97 -12.71 10.68
C ALA A 128 3.25 -13.10 9.92
N ALA A 129 3.48 -14.40 9.71
CA ALA A 129 4.55 -14.87 8.85
C ALA A 129 4.37 -14.31 7.43
N GLY A 130 5.37 -13.60 6.96
CA GLY A 130 5.35 -12.99 5.63
C GLY A 130 4.84 -11.55 5.58
N THR A 131 4.70 -10.87 6.72
CA THR A 131 4.19 -9.49 6.82
C THR A 131 5.15 -8.60 7.61
N GLY A 132 4.88 -7.29 7.66
CA GLY A 132 5.67 -6.35 8.46
C GLY A 132 5.70 -6.66 9.96
N ARG A 133 4.70 -7.36 10.51
CA ARG A 133 4.69 -7.79 11.92
C ARG A 133 5.78 -8.82 12.22
N PHE A 134 6.13 -9.68 11.26
CA PHE A 134 7.27 -10.60 11.42
C PHE A 134 8.59 -9.84 11.47
N LEU A 135 8.77 -8.86 10.58
CA LEU A 135 9.95 -8.01 10.55
C LEU A 135 10.09 -7.20 11.84
N ALA A 136 8.99 -6.64 12.34
CA ALA A 136 8.99 -5.91 13.61
C ALA A 136 9.40 -6.82 14.78
N ALA A 137 8.83 -8.02 14.88
CA ALA A 137 9.23 -8.98 15.93
C ALA A 137 10.72 -9.36 15.84
N ALA A 138 11.27 -9.53 14.63
CA ALA A 138 12.69 -9.80 14.45
C ALA A 138 13.57 -8.60 14.86
N ALA A 139 13.14 -7.37 14.53
CA ALA A 139 13.84 -6.15 14.91
C ALA A 139 13.85 -5.97 16.44
N ASP A 140 12.71 -6.16 17.10
CA ASP A 140 12.54 -6.01 18.54
C ASP A 140 13.49 -6.93 19.32
N VAL A 141 13.63 -8.19 18.89
CA VAL A 141 14.52 -9.18 19.53
C VAL A 141 15.99 -8.79 19.42
N LEU A 142 16.36 -8.09 18.35
CA LEU A 142 17.73 -7.60 18.12
C LEU A 142 17.97 -6.22 18.75
N GLY A 143 16.96 -5.61 19.37
CA GLY A 143 17.04 -4.24 19.90
C GLY A 143 17.19 -3.19 18.81
N LEU A 144 16.63 -3.44 17.62
CA LEU A 144 16.68 -2.56 16.45
C LEU A 144 15.28 -2.03 16.12
N THR A 145 15.23 -0.93 15.38
CA THR A 145 14.00 -0.43 14.77
C THR A 145 13.74 -1.09 13.42
N LEU A 146 12.47 -1.11 12.99
CA LEU A 146 12.07 -1.66 11.69
C LEU A 146 12.72 -0.94 10.50
N ASP A 147 13.06 0.36 10.66
CA ASP A 147 13.69 1.15 9.60
C ASP A 147 15.19 0.77 9.44
N GLU A 148 15.86 0.30 10.50
CA GLU A 148 17.28 -0.06 10.44
C GLU A 148 17.53 -1.42 9.77
N ILE A 149 16.65 -2.41 9.99
CA ILE A 149 16.96 -3.80 9.65
C ILE A 149 17.19 -4.04 8.15
N GLY A 150 16.62 -3.20 7.28
CA GLY A 150 16.80 -3.27 5.83
C GLY A 150 18.27 -3.07 5.46
N ASP A 151 18.84 -1.91 5.84
CA ASP A 151 20.25 -1.56 5.60
C ASP A 151 21.22 -2.53 6.28
N ILE A 152 20.89 -3.01 7.49
CA ILE A 152 21.74 -3.99 8.18
C ILE A 152 21.78 -5.31 7.40
N SER A 153 20.62 -5.80 6.92
CA SER A 153 20.55 -7.08 6.21
C SER A 153 21.40 -7.12 4.94
N LEU A 154 21.54 -5.99 4.24
CA LEU A 154 22.32 -5.90 3.00
C LEU A 154 23.84 -6.05 3.22
N ARG A 155 24.32 -5.89 4.45
CA ARG A 155 25.71 -6.15 4.82
C ARG A 155 25.99 -7.65 5.03
N GLY A 156 24.94 -8.46 5.13
CA GLY A 156 25.03 -9.91 5.30
C GLY A 156 25.61 -10.58 4.06
N THR A 157 26.57 -11.48 4.26
CA THR A 157 27.22 -12.22 3.16
C THR A 157 26.91 -13.71 3.22
N ARG A 158 26.39 -14.18 4.36
CA ARG A 158 26.07 -15.59 4.61
C ARG A 158 24.71 -15.68 5.32
N PRO A 159 23.61 -15.42 4.61
CA PRO A 159 22.27 -15.41 5.19
C PRO A 159 21.95 -16.69 5.97
N ILE A 160 21.43 -16.54 7.19
CA ILE A 160 21.09 -17.68 8.02
C ILE A 160 19.76 -18.28 7.58
N ARG A 161 19.73 -19.61 7.42
CA ARG A 161 18.47 -20.32 7.22
C ARG A 161 17.76 -20.48 8.56
N LEU A 162 16.67 -19.73 8.76
CA LEU A 162 15.79 -19.89 9.92
C LEU A 162 15.23 -21.31 10.00
N THR A 163 15.04 -21.82 11.21
CA THR A 163 14.48 -23.16 11.43
C THR A 163 12.96 -23.16 11.27
N SER A 164 12.33 -22.02 11.60
CA SER A 164 10.89 -21.82 11.45
C SER A 164 10.55 -20.43 10.89
N VAL A 165 9.43 -20.34 10.17
CA VAL A 165 8.86 -19.04 9.71
C VAL A 165 7.65 -18.65 10.58
N CYS A 166 7.41 -19.33 11.70
CA CYS A 166 6.37 -18.94 12.65
C CYS A 166 6.84 -17.72 13.46
N THR A 167 6.09 -16.61 13.44
CA THR A 167 6.42 -15.42 14.24
C THR A 167 6.54 -15.72 15.73
N VAL A 168 5.85 -16.73 16.25
CA VAL A 168 5.97 -17.14 17.68
C VAL A 168 7.36 -17.70 17.99
N PHE A 169 8.01 -18.36 17.03
CA PHE A 169 9.32 -18.99 17.22
C PHE A 169 10.48 -18.12 16.71
N VAL A 170 10.21 -17.02 16.02
CA VAL A 170 11.26 -16.16 15.44
C VAL A 170 12.18 -15.61 16.51
N GLU A 171 11.64 -15.25 17.68
CA GLU A 171 12.41 -14.76 18.82
C GLU A 171 13.40 -15.80 19.32
N SER A 172 12.92 -17.02 19.60
CA SER A 172 13.77 -18.11 20.07
C SER A 172 14.83 -18.50 19.04
N ASP A 173 14.48 -18.53 17.76
CA ASP A 173 15.42 -18.78 16.66
C ASP A 173 16.54 -17.72 16.63
N ILE A 174 16.18 -16.43 16.66
CA ILE A 174 17.14 -15.33 16.65
C ILE A 174 18.03 -15.37 17.89
N MET A 175 17.47 -15.56 19.08
CA MET A 175 18.25 -15.66 20.33
C MET A 175 19.25 -16.82 20.29
N SER A 176 18.86 -17.96 19.69
CA SER A 176 19.77 -19.10 19.50
C SER A 176 20.95 -18.74 18.60
N TYR A 177 20.72 -18.04 17.48
CA TYR A 177 21.80 -17.59 16.60
C TYR A 177 22.69 -16.53 17.25
N MET A 178 22.12 -15.64 18.05
CA MET A 178 22.88 -14.67 18.85
C MET A 178 23.79 -15.38 19.87
N ALA A 179 23.29 -16.40 20.58
CA ALA A 179 24.09 -17.21 21.50
C ALA A 179 25.23 -17.96 20.79
N GLN A 180 25.01 -18.36 19.53
CA GLN A 180 26.04 -18.94 18.66
C GLN A 180 27.00 -17.90 18.06
N LYS A 181 26.91 -16.63 18.48
CA LYS A 181 27.73 -15.50 18.01
C LYS A 181 27.66 -15.30 16.49
N LYS A 182 26.49 -15.59 15.90
CA LYS A 182 26.24 -15.28 14.49
C LYS A 182 26.11 -13.77 14.32
N LYS A 183 26.49 -13.29 13.14
CA LYS A 183 26.44 -11.87 12.79
C LYS A 183 24.99 -11.41 12.62
N VAL A 184 24.66 -10.22 13.12
CA VAL A 184 23.31 -9.66 13.07
C VAL A 184 22.86 -9.45 11.62
N GLU A 185 23.76 -8.98 10.76
CA GLU A 185 23.51 -8.80 9.33
C GLU A 185 23.15 -10.11 8.60
N ASP A 186 23.78 -11.23 8.98
CA ASP A 186 23.50 -12.55 8.40
C ASP A 186 22.17 -13.13 8.93
N ILE A 187 21.83 -12.87 10.21
CA ILE A 187 20.51 -13.21 10.79
C ILE A 187 19.41 -12.46 10.03
N LEU A 188 19.56 -11.14 9.89
CA LEU A 188 18.56 -10.29 9.23
C LEU A 188 18.43 -10.61 7.74
N ALA A 189 19.52 -10.91 7.04
CA ALA A 189 19.44 -11.40 5.66
C ALA A 189 18.60 -12.70 5.59
N GLY A 190 18.79 -13.61 6.56
CA GLY A 190 17.98 -14.81 6.71
C GLY A 190 16.48 -14.53 6.90
N VAL A 191 16.15 -13.58 7.78
CA VAL A 191 14.78 -13.12 8.07
C VAL A 191 14.08 -12.64 6.80
N HIS A 192 14.74 -11.78 6.01
CA HIS A 192 14.18 -11.29 4.74
C HIS A 192 14.02 -12.40 3.71
N GLN A 193 14.99 -13.32 3.60
CA GLN A 193 14.92 -14.48 2.69
C GLN A 193 13.76 -15.43 3.03
N ALA A 194 13.48 -15.63 4.32
CA ALA A 194 12.37 -16.45 4.79
C ALA A 194 11.02 -15.82 4.40
N ILE A 195 10.86 -14.51 4.60
CA ILE A 195 9.65 -13.78 4.18
C ILE A 195 9.51 -13.80 2.66
N ALA A 196 10.58 -13.52 1.91
CA ALA A 196 10.55 -13.49 0.45
C ALA A 196 10.08 -14.85 -0.10
N THR A 197 10.62 -15.95 0.41
CA THR A 197 10.23 -17.31 0.01
C THR A 197 8.73 -17.56 0.21
N ARG A 198 8.17 -17.11 1.33
CA ARG A 198 6.74 -17.23 1.61
C ARG A 198 5.90 -16.35 0.68
N THR A 199 6.34 -15.11 0.43
CA THR A 199 5.68 -14.19 -0.48
C THR A 199 5.64 -14.74 -1.90
N ILE A 200 6.75 -15.27 -2.43
CA ILE A 200 6.77 -15.88 -3.77
C ILE A 200 5.85 -17.09 -3.87
N SER A 201 5.73 -17.87 -2.80
CA SER A 201 4.77 -18.99 -2.75
C SER A 201 3.31 -18.50 -2.85
N LEU A 202 3.00 -17.34 -2.27
CA LEU A 202 1.70 -16.69 -2.41
C LEU A 202 1.49 -16.18 -3.86
N VAL A 203 2.45 -15.43 -4.42
CA VAL A 203 2.32 -14.84 -5.76
C VAL A 203 2.17 -15.90 -6.85
N ARG A 204 2.81 -17.07 -6.70
CA ARG A 204 2.64 -18.19 -7.65
C ARG A 204 1.20 -18.69 -7.76
N ARG A 205 0.35 -18.47 -6.75
CA ARG A 205 -1.06 -18.93 -6.76
C ARG A 205 -1.95 -18.10 -7.70
N THR A 206 -1.59 -16.84 -7.98
CA THR A 206 -2.34 -15.95 -8.88
C THR A 206 -1.76 -15.95 -10.30
N GLY A 207 -0.68 -16.69 -10.55
CA GLY A 207 0.09 -16.63 -11.79
C GLY A 207 0.97 -15.39 -11.85
N VAL A 208 2.28 -15.57 -11.66
CA VAL A 208 3.26 -14.47 -11.70
C VAL A 208 3.40 -14.00 -13.14
N GLU A 209 3.12 -12.72 -13.39
CA GLU A 209 3.48 -12.02 -14.63
C GLU A 209 4.55 -10.96 -14.34
N GLN A 210 5.51 -10.82 -15.26
CA GLN A 210 6.56 -9.78 -15.20
C GLN A 210 5.94 -8.38 -15.16
N GLU A 211 6.72 -7.36 -14.80
CA GLU A 211 6.21 -6.05 -14.35
C GLU A 211 5.54 -6.16 -12.98
N ILE A 212 6.33 -6.69 -12.04
CA ILE A 212 5.94 -6.90 -10.65
C ILE A 212 6.17 -5.62 -9.86
N THR A 213 5.11 -5.02 -9.32
CA THR A 213 5.17 -3.81 -8.51
C THR A 213 5.04 -4.15 -7.03
N PHE A 214 6.01 -3.70 -6.23
CA PHE A 214 6.01 -3.91 -4.77
C PHE A 214 5.47 -2.67 -4.05
N THR A 215 4.40 -2.86 -3.28
CA THR A 215 3.66 -1.81 -2.58
C THR A 215 3.47 -2.13 -1.10
N GLY A 216 2.90 -1.17 -0.36
CA GLY A 216 2.62 -1.31 1.06
C GLY A 216 3.77 -0.81 1.93
N GLY A 217 3.59 -0.83 3.25
CA GLY A 217 4.55 -0.25 4.19
C GLY A 217 5.92 -0.93 4.13
N VAL A 218 5.95 -2.25 3.90
CA VAL A 218 7.20 -3.01 3.84
C VAL A 218 7.99 -2.74 2.55
N ALA A 219 7.38 -2.14 1.53
CA ALA A 219 8.10 -1.71 0.34
C ALA A 219 9.20 -0.66 0.62
N ARG A 220 9.16 0.00 1.79
CA ARG A 220 10.22 0.90 2.27
C ARG A 220 11.47 0.17 2.77
N ASN A 221 11.36 -1.13 3.08
CA ASN A 221 12.48 -1.92 3.57
C ASN A 221 13.29 -2.46 2.37
N ILE A 222 14.46 -1.84 2.13
CA ILE A 222 15.34 -2.19 1.01
C ILE A 222 15.89 -3.63 1.08
N GLY A 223 16.03 -4.19 2.28
CA GLY A 223 16.39 -5.59 2.48
C GLY A 223 15.30 -6.54 1.96
N MET A 224 14.04 -6.17 2.18
CA MET A 224 12.89 -6.90 1.65
C MET A 224 12.79 -6.79 0.13
N VAL A 225 12.99 -5.59 -0.43
CA VAL A 225 13.08 -5.39 -1.89
C VAL A 225 14.12 -6.34 -2.46
N ARG A 226 15.35 -6.30 -1.94
CA ARG A 226 16.45 -7.13 -2.42
C ARG A 226 16.14 -8.64 -2.32
N ALA A 227 15.59 -9.08 -1.20
CA ALA A 227 15.26 -10.49 -1.00
C ALA A 227 14.15 -10.97 -1.97
N LEU A 228 13.17 -10.11 -2.29
CA LEU A 228 12.16 -10.42 -3.31
C LEU A 228 12.78 -10.55 -4.69
N GLU A 229 13.63 -9.58 -5.09
CA GLU A 229 14.30 -9.60 -6.39
C GLU A 229 15.17 -10.84 -6.58
N GLU A 230 15.92 -11.24 -5.54
CA GLU A 230 16.74 -12.46 -5.58
C GLU A 230 15.89 -13.73 -5.74
N LYS A 231 14.72 -13.80 -5.09
CA LYS A 231 13.80 -14.95 -5.23
C LYS A 231 13.06 -14.97 -6.56
N LEU A 232 12.81 -13.80 -7.14
CA LEU A 232 12.17 -13.63 -8.44
C LEU A 232 13.15 -13.78 -9.60
N GLY A 233 14.45 -13.62 -9.36
CA GLY A 233 15.47 -13.54 -10.42
C GLY A 233 15.32 -12.31 -11.32
N SER A 234 14.56 -11.31 -10.89
CA SER A 234 14.22 -10.10 -11.66
C SER A 234 13.98 -8.93 -10.70
N ARG A 235 14.10 -7.70 -11.21
CA ARG A 235 13.81 -6.50 -10.42
C ARG A 235 12.31 -6.34 -10.20
N VAL A 236 11.96 -5.69 -9.09
CA VAL A 236 10.58 -5.25 -8.85
C VAL A 236 10.47 -3.74 -9.07
N ASN A 237 9.32 -3.30 -9.57
CA ASN A 237 8.96 -1.91 -9.65
C ASN A 237 8.65 -1.41 -8.23
N VAL A 238 9.48 -0.49 -7.71
CA VAL A 238 9.32 0.09 -6.39
C VAL A 238 9.87 1.52 -6.39
N GLY A 239 9.20 2.43 -5.70
CA GLY A 239 9.61 3.82 -5.58
C GLY A 239 9.40 4.37 -4.16
N PRO A 240 9.83 5.61 -3.89
CA PRO A 240 9.68 6.23 -2.57
C PRO A 240 8.21 6.27 -2.10
N ASP A 241 7.28 6.42 -3.04
CA ASP A 241 5.84 6.50 -2.78
C ASP A 241 5.10 5.16 -2.87
N SER A 242 5.79 4.02 -3.02
CA SER A 242 5.15 2.69 -3.12
C SER A 242 4.24 2.33 -1.93
N HIS A 243 4.44 2.97 -0.78
CA HIS A 243 3.64 2.79 0.42
C HIS A 243 2.33 3.61 0.43
N TYR A 244 2.15 4.53 -0.53
CA TYR A 244 0.94 5.33 -0.74
C TYR A 244 -0.02 4.75 -1.78
N MET A 245 0.32 3.65 -2.46
CA MET A 245 -0.42 3.17 -3.64
C MET A 245 -1.90 2.89 -3.38
N GLY A 246 -2.28 2.40 -2.20
CA GLY A 246 -3.68 2.26 -1.81
C GLY A 246 -4.42 3.60 -1.74
N ALA A 247 -3.84 4.60 -1.06
CA ALA A 247 -4.43 5.93 -0.99
C ALA A 247 -4.46 6.61 -2.37
N LEU A 248 -3.42 6.42 -3.19
CA LEU A 248 -3.36 6.94 -4.56
C LEU A 248 -4.47 6.34 -5.44
N GLY A 249 -4.64 5.01 -5.39
CA GLY A 249 -5.72 4.33 -6.10
C GLY A 249 -7.10 4.82 -5.68
N ALA A 250 -7.32 5.01 -4.38
CA ALA A 250 -8.55 5.60 -3.86
C ALA A 250 -8.76 7.03 -4.38
N ALA A 251 -7.71 7.86 -4.41
CA ALA A 251 -7.78 9.22 -4.93
C ALA A 251 -8.13 9.24 -6.43
N LEU A 252 -7.63 8.28 -7.21
CA LEU A 252 -8.02 8.13 -8.62
C LEU A 252 -9.49 7.75 -8.79
N PHE A 253 -10.04 6.85 -7.95
CA PHE A 253 -11.48 6.56 -7.96
C PHE A 253 -12.30 7.80 -7.56
N ALA A 254 -11.81 8.58 -6.61
CA ALA A 254 -12.46 9.83 -6.21
C ALA A 254 -12.42 10.87 -7.34
N ALA A 255 -11.29 11.01 -8.04
CA ALA A 255 -11.12 11.93 -9.16
C ALA A 255 -12.08 11.62 -10.31
N ASP A 256 -12.26 10.34 -10.65
CA ASP A 256 -13.25 9.94 -11.67
C ASP A 256 -14.67 10.39 -11.31
N LYS A 257 -15.03 10.36 -10.01
CA LYS A 257 -16.34 10.80 -9.54
C LYS A 257 -16.50 12.31 -9.66
N VAL A 258 -15.49 13.08 -9.26
CA VAL A 258 -15.49 14.55 -9.42
C VAL A 258 -15.62 14.93 -10.89
N ILE A 259 -14.81 14.32 -11.76
CA ILE A 259 -14.83 14.59 -13.22
C ILE A 259 -16.20 14.23 -13.82
N ALA A 260 -16.79 13.10 -13.44
CA ALA A 260 -18.10 12.69 -13.92
C ALA A 260 -19.22 13.65 -13.45
N GLN A 261 -19.15 14.15 -12.23
CA GLN A 261 -20.09 15.14 -11.69
C GLN A 261 -19.99 16.48 -12.43
N GLU A 262 -18.77 16.96 -12.69
CA GLU A 262 -18.54 18.19 -13.45
C GLU A 262 -19.04 18.07 -14.90
N ALA A 263 -18.79 16.94 -15.57
CA ALA A 263 -19.29 16.67 -16.91
C ALA A 263 -20.84 16.57 -16.96
N GLY A 264 -21.46 16.03 -15.90
CA GLY A 264 -22.91 15.99 -15.76
C GLY A 264 -23.52 17.39 -15.53
N ALA A 265 -22.91 18.20 -14.67
CA ALA A 265 -23.35 19.57 -14.40
C ALA A 265 -23.21 20.48 -15.63
N ALA A 266 -22.13 20.34 -16.40
CA ALA A 266 -21.93 21.09 -17.65
C ALA A 266 -23.01 20.79 -18.70
N LYS A 267 -23.55 19.56 -18.73
CA LYS A 267 -24.67 19.20 -19.61
C LYS A 267 -26.00 19.84 -19.18
N VAL A 268 -26.23 20.01 -17.88
CA VAL A 268 -27.47 20.61 -17.35
C VAL A 268 -27.52 22.13 -17.57
N VAL A 269 -26.35 22.79 -17.61
CA VAL A 269 -26.26 24.25 -17.87
C VAL A 269 -26.26 24.57 -19.38
N GLY A 270 -26.16 23.55 -20.25
CA GLY A 270 -25.94 23.67 -21.69
C GLY A 270 -27.17 23.64 -22.61
N GLU A 271 -28.39 23.52 -22.10
CA GLU A 271 -29.61 23.65 -22.91
C GLU A 271 -30.42 24.88 -22.48
N PRO A 272 -30.43 25.98 -23.26
CA PRO A 272 -31.58 26.85 -23.21
C PRO A 272 -32.75 26.03 -23.74
N VAL A 273 -33.75 25.78 -22.89
CA VAL A 273 -35.07 25.36 -23.36
C VAL A 273 -35.54 26.42 -24.35
N ALA A 274 -35.44 26.11 -25.65
CA ALA A 274 -36.09 26.89 -26.67
C ALA A 274 -37.58 26.77 -26.41
N TRP A 275 -38.16 27.80 -25.79
CA TRP A 275 -39.59 28.01 -25.86
C TRP A 275 -39.92 28.24 -27.33
N SER A 276 -40.43 27.20 -28.00
CA SER A 276 -41.04 27.34 -29.30
C SER A 276 -42.39 28.03 -29.09
N ASP A 277 -42.38 29.36 -29.17
CA ASP A 277 -43.60 30.12 -29.38
C ASP A 277 -44.15 29.80 -30.77
N GLY A 278 -45.32 29.13 -30.78
CA GLY A 278 -46.35 29.28 -31.81
C GLY A 278 -46.14 28.60 -33.17
N GLN A 279 -46.94 27.57 -33.44
CA GLN A 279 -48.10 27.65 -34.35
C GLN A 279 -49.03 26.45 -34.14
#